data_AF-A0A314ZKW4-F1
#
_entry.id   AF-A0A314ZKW4-F1
#
_cell.length_a   1.000
_cell.length_b   1.000
_cell.length_c   1.000
_cell.angle_alpha   90.00
_cell.angle_beta   90.00
_cell.angle_gamma   90.00
#
_symmetry.space_group_name_H-M   'P 1'
#
loop_
_entity.id
_entity.type
_entity.pdbx_description
1 polymer ?
#
loop_
_entity_poly.entity_id
_entity_poly.type
_entity_poly.pdbx_seq_one_letter_code
_entity_poly.pdbx_strand_id
1 'polypeptide(L)'
;MFFRERVGACSTQVREVALNILQLISEGLGLEPGYFRDELSQVSLLSVNNYPPCPDPSLTLGLPKHCDPNIITILLQGNVNGLQVFKDGEWIGVEPLPNALVVNIGYQLQIISNGKLKCDEHWAVTNSRNARTSAAFSLRLPLIAS
;
A
#
# COMPACT_ATOMS: atom_id res chain seq x y z
N MET A 1 18.00 18.81 -7.68
CA MET A 1 17.78 18.11 -8.95
C MET A 1 17.53 16.61 -8.74
N PHE A 2 18.38 15.92 -7.97
CA PHE A 2 18.31 14.46 -7.78
C PHE A 2 17.01 13.85 -7.19
N PHE A 3 16.32 14.52 -6.26
CA PHE A 3 15.15 13.91 -5.60
C PHE A 3 14.00 13.64 -6.57
N ARG A 4 13.61 14.64 -7.38
CA ARG A 4 12.51 14.52 -8.35
C ARG A 4 12.78 13.42 -9.37
N GLU A 5 13.99 13.36 -9.91
CA GLU A 5 14.39 12.36 -10.90
C GLU A 5 14.34 10.94 -10.31
N ARG A 6 14.90 10.74 -9.11
CA ARG A 6 14.90 9.45 -8.44
C ARG A 6 13.49 8.99 -8.06
N VAL A 7 12.67 9.88 -7.52
CA VAL A 7 11.26 9.57 -7.18
C VAL A 7 10.46 9.29 -8.44
N GLY A 8 10.68 10.04 -9.53
CA GLY A 8 10.03 9.80 -10.81
C GLY A 8 10.37 8.41 -11.37
N ALA A 9 11.65 8.07 -11.44
CA ALA A 9 12.11 6.76 -11.91
C ALA A 9 11.58 5.61 -11.03
N CYS A 10 11.63 5.78 -9.71
CA CYS A 10 11.09 4.80 -8.76
C CYS A 10 9.58 4.63 -8.93
N SER A 11 8.82 5.71 -9.08
CA SER A 11 7.36 5.67 -9.28
C SER A 11 6.99 4.89 -10.54
N THR A 12 7.72 5.10 -11.64
CA THR A 12 7.51 4.34 -12.89
C THR A 12 7.78 2.86 -12.69
N GLN A 13 8.89 2.49 -12.04
CA GLN A 13 9.21 1.08 -11.82
C GLN A 13 8.23 0.39 -10.87
N VAL A 14 7.84 1.06 -9.77
CA VAL A 14 6.87 0.52 -8.82
C VAL A 14 5.49 0.38 -9.46
N ARG A 15 5.10 1.30 -10.35
CA ARG A 15 3.89 1.18 -11.15
C ARG A 15 3.90 -0.09 -12.01
N GLU A 16 4.99 -0.39 -12.71
CA GLU A 16 5.09 -1.62 -13.51
C GLU A 16 5.02 -2.88 -12.63
N VAL A 17 5.63 -2.87 -11.45
CA VAL A 17 5.50 -3.96 -10.46
C VAL A 17 4.03 -4.16 -10.07
N ALA A 18 3.32 -3.08 -9.73
CA ALA A 18 1.90 -3.14 -9.38
C ALA A 18 1.04 -3.70 -10.53
N LEU A 19 1.27 -3.24 -11.77
CA LEU A 19 0.57 -3.73 -12.95
C LEU A 19 0.83 -5.22 -13.23
N ASN A 20 2.05 -5.69 -13.01
CA ASN A 20 2.39 -7.10 -13.17
C ASN A 20 1.69 -7.97 -12.11
N ILE A 21 1.64 -7.51 -10.85
CA ILE A 21 0.89 -8.20 -9.79
C ILE A 21 -0.60 -8.24 -10.13
N LEU A 22 -1.17 -7.13 -10.61
CA LEU A 22 -2.57 -7.06 -11.01
C LEU A 22 -2.88 -7.99 -12.20
N GLN A 23 -1.95 -8.15 -13.14
CA GLN A 23 -2.09 -9.10 -14.25
C GLN A 23 -2.16 -10.55 -13.73
N LEU A 24 -1.29 -10.93 -12.79
CA LEU A 24 -1.33 -12.26 -12.17
C LEU A 24 -2.63 -12.49 -11.37
N ILE A 25 -3.11 -11.46 -10.67
CA ILE A 25 -4.39 -11.49 -9.98
C ILE A 25 -5.54 -11.67 -10.96
N SER A 26 -5.55 -10.93 -12.08
CA SER A 26 -6.55 -11.08 -13.14
C SER A 26 -6.61 -12.52 -13.65
N GLU A 27 -5.45 -13.12 -13.95
CA GLU A 27 -5.37 -14.51 -14.40
C GLU A 27 -5.95 -15.47 -13.36
N GLY A 28 -5.57 -15.31 -12.08
CA GLY A 28 -6.10 -16.13 -10.99
C GLY A 28 -7.61 -15.95 -10.74
N LEU A 29 -8.16 -14.79 -11.10
CA LEU A 29 -9.60 -14.51 -11.01
C LEU A 29 -10.38 -14.91 -12.26
N GLY A 30 -9.70 -15.27 -13.37
CA GLY A 30 -10.32 -15.55 -14.66
C GLY A 30 -10.80 -14.29 -15.40
N LEU A 31 -10.17 -13.15 -15.16
CA LEU A 31 -10.44 -11.90 -15.88
C LEU A 31 -9.65 -11.83 -17.18
N GLU A 32 -10.16 -11.05 -18.14
CA GLU A 32 -9.49 -10.84 -19.42
C GLU A 32 -8.06 -10.25 -19.25
N PRO A 33 -7.10 -10.65 -20.09
CA PRO A 33 -5.77 -10.06 -20.09
C PRO A 33 -5.83 -8.54 -20.23
N GLY A 34 -5.04 -7.82 -19.42
CA GLY A 34 -5.03 -6.36 -19.47
C GLY A 34 -6.19 -5.66 -18.75
N TYR A 35 -7.06 -6.39 -18.04
CA TYR A 35 -8.21 -5.81 -17.29
C TYR A 35 -7.86 -4.54 -16.50
N PHE A 36 -6.69 -4.49 -15.87
CA PHE A 36 -6.23 -3.33 -15.09
C PHE A 36 -5.30 -2.35 -15.83
N ARG A 37 -4.79 -2.65 -17.03
CA ARG A 37 -3.76 -1.81 -17.69
C ARG A 37 -4.29 -0.51 -18.27
N ASP A 38 -5.60 -0.41 -18.50
CA ASP A 38 -6.22 0.75 -19.13
C ASP A 38 -6.80 1.72 -18.08
N GLU A 39 -8.06 2.16 -18.25
CA GLU A 39 -8.70 3.23 -17.48
C GLU A 39 -8.67 3.00 -15.96
N LEU A 40 -8.70 1.73 -15.52
CA LEU A 40 -8.79 1.38 -14.11
C LEU A 40 -7.53 1.72 -13.30
N SER A 41 -6.36 1.84 -13.92
CA SER A 41 -5.10 2.10 -13.21
C SER A 41 -4.41 3.40 -13.59
N GLN A 42 -5.08 4.32 -14.30
CA GLN A 42 -4.42 5.54 -14.76
C GLN A 42 -3.99 6.48 -13.63
N VAL A 43 -4.65 6.42 -12.47
CA VAL A 43 -4.33 7.30 -11.35
C VAL A 43 -3.35 6.61 -10.40
N SER A 44 -2.11 7.11 -10.39
CA SER A 44 -1.09 6.77 -9.40
C SER A 44 -0.97 7.87 -8.34
N LEU A 45 -0.90 7.46 -7.07
CA LEU A 45 -0.62 8.35 -5.94
C LEU A 45 0.64 7.88 -5.21
N LEU A 46 1.50 8.82 -4.82
CA LEU A 46 2.61 8.58 -3.89
C LEU A 46 2.32 9.34 -2.59
N SER A 47 2.25 8.61 -1.47
CA SER A 47 2.29 9.19 -0.14
C SER A 47 3.59 8.84 0.57
N VAL A 48 4.32 9.84 1.05
CA VAL A 48 5.52 9.64 1.86
C VAL A 48 5.19 10.00 3.30
N ASN A 49 5.18 9.00 4.17
CA ASN A 49 4.79 9.14 5.56
C ASN A 49 6.04 9.10 6.45
N ASN A 50 6.11 10.00 7.43
CA ASN A 50 7.14 10.02 8.46
C ASN A 50 6.51 10.02 9.85
N TYR A 51 6.79 8.98 10.63
CA TYR A 51 6.30 8.77 11.98
C TYR A 51 7.45 9.02 12.96
N PRO A 52 7.53 10.20 13.60
CA PRO A 52 8.61 10.52 14.53
C PRO A 52 8.50 9.69 15.82
N PRO A 53 9.57 9.63 16.64
CA PRO A 53 9.50 9.03 17.97
C PRO A 53 8.40 9.67 18.82
N CYS A 54 7.60 8.84 19.48
CA CYS A 54 6.52 9.26 20.38
C CYS A 54 6.88 8.89 21.83
N PRO A 55 6.91 9.84 22.78
CA PRO A 55 7.27 9.56 24.17
C PRO A 55 6.40 8.49 24.82
N ASP A 56 5.10 8.48 24.48
CA ASP A 56 4.14 7.49 24.94
C ASP A 56 3.37 6.89 23.74
N PRO A 57 3.91 5.82 23.11
CA PRO A 57 3.29 5.21 21.94
C PRO A 57 1.99 4.46 22.27
N SER A 58 1.63 4.30 23.55
CA SER A 58 0.37 3.65 23.94
C SER A 58 -0.85 4.56 23.78
N LEU A 59 -0.63 5.88 23.73
CA LEU A 59 -1.69 6.89 23.69
C LEU A 59 -2.03 7.36 22.27
N THR A 60 -1.27 6.96 21.25
CA THR A 60 -1.48 7.43 19.87
C THR A 60 -1.02 6.43 18.82
N LEU A 61 -1.57 6.58 17.62
CA LEU A 61 -1.16 5.86 16.42
C LEU A 61 -0.50 6.84 15.45
N GLY A 62 0.48 6.34 14.70
CA GLY A 62 1.07 7.08 13.60
C GLY A 62 0.09 7.20 12.43
N LEU A 63 -0.69 6.15 12.17
CA LEU A 63 -1.77 6.13 11.19
C LEU A 63 -2.93 5.30 11.80
N PRO A 64 -4.16 5.83 11.83
CA PRO A 64 -5.29 5.12 12.41
C PRO A 64 -5.67 3.88 11.60
N LYS A 65 -6.50 3.03 12.19
CA LYS A 65 -7.05 1.82 11.55
C LYS A 65 -7.84 2.20 10.30
N HIS A 66 -7.51 1.58 9.18
CA HIS A 66 -8.23 1.76 7.93
C HIS A 66 -7.94 0.61 6.96
N CYS A 67 -8.74 0.55 5.91
CA CYS A 67 -8.45 -0.20 4.68
C CYS A 67 -8.18 0.83 3.57
N ASP A 68 -7.28 0.49 2.65
CA ASP A 68 -6.89 1.37 1.56
C ASP A 68 -8.04 1.58 0.55
N PRO A 69 -8.44 2.83 0.20
CA PRO A 69 -9.56 3.08 -0.70
C PRO A 69 -9.20 2.90 -2.19
N ASN A 70 -8.10 2.22 -2.49
CA ASN A 70 -7.51 2.08 -3.83
C ASN A 70 -7.66 0.62 -4.36
N ILE A 71 -7.03 0.30 -5.49
CA ILE A 71 -6.98 -1.07 -6.03
C ILE A 71 -5.87 -1.85 -5.32
N ILE A 72 -4.66 -1.30 -5.31
CA ILE A 72 -3.47 -1.93 -4.75
C ILE A 72 -2.52 -0.85 -4.25
N THR A 73 -1.85 -1.14 -3.13
CA THR A 73 -0.74 -0.34 -2.59
C THR A 73 0.53 -1.16 -2.59
N ILE A 74 1.61 -0.58 -3.15
CA ILE A 74 2.98 -1.07 -3.03
C ILE A 74 3.71 -0.16 -2.05
N LEU A 75 4.12 -0.72 -0.92
CA LEU A 75 4.75 0.01 0.17
C LEU A 75 6.24 -0.31 0.24
N LEU A 76 7.05 0.72 0.07
CA LEU A 76 8.45 0.71 0.46
C LEU A 76 8.55 1.24 1.89
N GLN A 77 8.96 0.40 2.83
CA GLN A 77 9.16 0.79 4.22
C GLN A 77 10.64 0.72 4.62
N GLY A 78 11.06 1.61 5.52
CA GLY A 78 12.38 1.55 6.14
C GLY A 78 12.53 0.35 7.08
N ASN A 79 13.62 0.30 7.82
CA ASN A 79 13.98 -0.80 8.73
C ASN A 79 13.34 -0.71 10.14
N VAL A 80 12.43 0.24 10.36
CA VAL A 80 11.77 0.46 11.65
C VAL A 80 10.36 -0.14 11.60
N ASN A 81 10.09 -1.05 12.55
CA ASN A 81 8.76 -1.64 12.75
C ASN A 81 7.68 -0.57 12.97
N GLY A 82 6.44 -0.90 12.61
CA GLY A 82 5.30 -0.03 12.92
C GLY A 82 4.03 -0.36 12.15
N LEU A 83 4.15 -0.91 10.94
CA LEU A 83 2.97 -1.41 10.22
C LEU A 83 2.46 -2.68 10.89
N GLN A 84 1.17 -2.74 11.15
CA GLN A 84 0.49 -3.98 11.52
C GLN A 84 -0.80 -4.13 10.72
N VAL A 85 -1.17 -5.37 10.44
CA VAL A 85 -2.38 -5.76 9.73
C VAL A 85 -3.28 -6.57 10.66
N PHE A 86 -4.58 -6.40 10.56
CA PHE A 86 -5.55 -7.18 11.33
C PHE A 86 -5.94 -8.42 10.56
N LYS A 87 -5.64 -9.59 11.12
CA LYS A 87 -5.91 -10.89 10.50
C LYS A 87 -6.29 -11.91 11.55
N ASP A 88 -7.32 -12.70 11.27
CA ASP A 88 -7.78 -13.80 12.14
C ASP A 88 -8.05 -13.39 13.60
N GLY A 89 -8.52 -12.15 13.80
CA GLY A 89 -8.85 -11.61 15.12
C GLY A 89 -7.68 -10.92 15.85
N GLU A 90 -6.50 -10.88 15.25
CA GLU A 90 -5.28 -10.37 15.89
C GLU A 90 -4.55 -9.33 15.03
N TRP A 91 -3.82 -8.44 15.68
CA TRP A 91 -2.93 -7.49 15.02
C TRP A 91 -1.54 -8.12 14.83
N ILE A 92 -1.16 -8.33 13.58
CA ILE A 92 0.11 -8.96 13.20
C ILE A 92 1.07 -7.89 12.68
N GLY A 93 2.26 -7.81 13.27
CA GLY A 93 3.31 -6.91 12.81
C GLY A 93 3.88 -7.35 11.45
N VAL A 94 4.05 -6.39 10.54
CA VAL A 94 4.70 -6.64 9.25
C VAL A 94 6.19 -6.33 9.40
N GLU A 95 7.01 -7.37 9.47
CA GLU A 95 8.46 -7.25 9.65
C GLU A 95 9.12 -6.53 8.46
N PRO A 96 9.93 -5.48 8.71
CA PRO A 96 10.74 -4.86 7.67
C PRO A 96 11.81 -5.82 7.15
N LEU A 97 11.67 -6.22 5.89
CA LEU A 97 12.67 -7.05 5.21
C LEU A 97 13.52 -6.19 4.26
N PRO A 98 14.86 -6.31 4.29
CA PRO A 98 15.72 -5.62 3.34
C PRO A 98 15.35 -5.95 1.89
N ASN A 99 15.26 -4.91 1.05
CA ASN A 99 14.93 -5.03 -0.38
C ASN A 99 13.55 -5.64 -0.69
N ALA A 100 12.64 -5.69 0.28
CA ALA A 100 11.27 -6.16 0.07
C ALA A 100 10.30 -4.99 -0.11
N LEU A 101 9.21 -5.28 -0.82
CA LEU A 101 8.03 -4.43 -0.94
C LEU A 101 6.87 -5.12 -0.25
N VAL A 102 6.07 -4.36 0.49
CA VAL A 102 4.80 -4.85 1.05
C VAL A 102 3.69 -4.54 0.05
N VAL A 103 2.82 -5.51 -0.19
CA VAL A 103 1.70 -5.39 -1.13
C VAL A 103 0.40 -5.49 -0.36
N ASN A 104 -0.41 -4.43 -0.38
CA ASN A 104 -1.74 -4.42 0.23
C ASN A 104 -2.82 -4.41 -0.84
N ILE A 105 -3.83 -5.24 -0.64
CA ILE A 105 -5.07 -5.24 -1.44
C ILE A 105 -5.94 -4.08 -0.94
N GLY A 106 -6.38 -3.23 -1.87
CA GLY A 106 -7.29 -2.14 -1.54
C GLY A 106 -8.76 -2.51 -1.72
N TYR A 107 -9.64 -1.66 -1.20
CA TYR A 107 -11.08 -1.85 -1.20
C TYR A 107 -11.67 -1.99 -2.61
N GLN A 108 -11.12 -1.28 -3.60
CA GLN A 108 -11.60 -1.36 -4.98
C GLN A 108 -11.35 -2.75 -5.57
N LEU A 109 -10.20 -3.37 -5.27
CA LEU A 109 -9.90 -4.72 -5.73
C LEU A 109 -10.71 -5.79 -4.99
N GLN A 110 -11.04 -5.57 -3.72
CA GLN A 110 -12.01 -6.40 -3.01
C GLN A 110 -13.36 -6.40 -3.72
N ILE A 111 -13.87 -5.24 -4.14
CA ILE A 111 -15.14 -5.14 -4.88
C ILE A 111 -15.04 -5.85 -6.24
N ILE A 112 -14.00 -5.55 -7.03
CA ILE A 112 -13.81 -6.13 -8.37
C ILE A 112 -13.72 -7.66 -8.31
N SER A 113 -13.05 -8.20 -7.30
CA SER A 113 -12.92 -9.66 -7.10
C SER A 113 -14.16 -10.31 -6.49
N ASN A 114 -15.26 -9.57 -6.30
CA ASN A 114 -16.46 -10.00 -5.58
C ASN A 114 -16.14 -10.60 -4.20
N GLY A 115 -15.23 -9.93 -3.48
CA GLY A 115 -14.84 -10.30 -2.12
C GLY A 115 -13.91 -11.51 -2.00
N LYS A 116 -13.40 -12.07 -3.11
CA LYS A 116 -12.40 -13.16 -3.08
C LYS A 116 -11.06 -12.70 -2.52
N LEU A 117 -10.66 -11.46 -2.82
CA LEU A 117 -9.52 -10.80 -2.19
C LEU A 117 -10.04 -9.84 -1.12
N LYS A 118 -9.48 -9.90 0.09
CA LYS A 118 -9.90 -9.05 1.21
C LYS A 118 -8.95 -7.86 1.36
N CYS A 119 -9.53 -6.69 1.60
CA CYS A 119 -8.79 -5.54 2.07
C CYS A 119 -8.77 -5.60 3.60
N ASP A 120 -7.67 -6.09 4.14
CA ASP A 120 -7.49 -6.18 5.58
C ASP A 120 -7.25 -4.80 6.19
N GLU A 121 -7.80 -4.58 7.39
CA GLU A 121 -7.52 -3.36 8.14
C GLU A 121 -6.05 -3.33 8.53
N HIS A 122 -5.45 -2.15 8.45
CA HIS A 122 -4.08 -1.93 8.88
C HIS A 122 -3.93 -0.57 9.59
N TRP A 123 -2.87 -0.45 10.37
CA TRP A 123 -2.50 0.79 11.06
C TRP A 123 -0.98 0.94 11.15
N ALA A 124 -0.52 2.12 11.54
CA ALA A 124 0.88 2.33 11.89
C ALA A 124 0.99 2.71 13.37
N VAL A 125 1.65 1.89 14.16
CA VAL A 125 2.00 2.23 15.55
C VAL A 125 3.25 3.09 15.59
N THR A 126 3.41 3.86 16.67
CA THR A 126 4.63 4.64 16.92
C THR A 126 5.54 3.91 17.91
N ASN A 127 6.76 4.42 18.08
CA ASN A 127 7.69 3.94 19.12
C ASN A 127 8.45 5.15 19.70
N SER A 128 9.09 5.00 20.86
CA SER A 128 9.73 6.11 21.57
C SER A 128 11.18 6.41 21.17
N ARG A 129 11.75 5.65 20.22
CA ARG A 129 13.20 5.68 19.95
C ARG A 129 13.56 6.12 18.54
N ASN A 130 12.90 5.57 17.54
CA ASN A 130 13.30 5.65 16.14
C ASN A 130 12.16 6.18 15.26
N ALA A 131 12.47 7.13 14.39
CA ALA A 131 11.53 7.54 13.35
C ALA A 131 11.32 6.42 12.32
N ARG A 132 10.09 6.23 11.86
CA ARG A 132 9.76 5.34 10.75
C ARG A 132 9.39 6.17 9.52
N THR A 133 9.99 5.88 8.37
CA THR A 133 9.59 6.46 7.08
C THR A 133 9.07 5.37 6.16
N SER A 134 8.03 5.67 5.40
CA SER A 134 7.50 4.79 4.36
C SER A 134 7.02 5.57 3.14
N ALA A 135 7.17 5.00 1.95
CA ALA A 135 6.62 5.50 0.70
C ALA A 135 5.57 4.51 0.17
N ALA A 136 4.31 4.92 0.15
CA ALA A 136 3.18 4.16 -0.35
C ALA A 136 2.84 4.61 -1.78
N PHE A 137 2.92 3.68 -2.73
CA PHE A 137 2.55 3.88 -4.12
C PHE A 137 1.23 3.16 -4.37
N SER A 138 0.18 3.89 -4.73
CA SER A 138 -1.16 3.32 -4.88
C SER A 138 -1.69 3.52 -6.30
N LEU A 139 -2.33 2.49 -6.85
CA LEU A 139 -3.13 2.58 -8.06
C LEU A 139 -4.61 2.62 -7.68
N ARG A 140 -5.35 3.59 -8.19
CA ARG A 140 -6.79 3.73 -7.93
C ARG A 140 -7.57 4.01 -9.22
N LEU A 141 -8.86 3.66 -9.18
CA LEU A 141 -9.80 4.07 -10.20
C LEU A 141 -9.87 5.60 -10.29
N PRO A 142 -10.08 6.17 -11.50
CA PRO A 142 -10.40 7.58 -11.63
C PRO A 142 -11.68 7.90 -10.85
N LEU A 143 -11.69 9.05 -10.17
CA LEU A 143 -12.91 9.57 -9.56
C LEU A 143 -13.84 9.94 -10.72
N ILE A 144 -14.98 9.26 -10.84
CA ILE A 144 -16.03 9.68 -11.75
C ILE A 144 -16.57 10.99 -11.18
N ALA A 145 -16.33 12.11 -11.87
CA ALA A 145 -17.10 13.32 -11.62
C ALA A 145 -18.53 13.02 -12.10
N SER A 146 -19.41 12.72 -11.15
CA SER A 146 -20.86 12.62 -11.38
C SER A 146 -21.43 13.94 -11.87
#